data_AF-A0A927ZSF1-F1
#
_entry.id   AF-A0A927ZSF1-F1
#
_cell.length_a   1.000
_cell.length_b   1.000
_cell.length_c   1.000
_cell.angle_alpha   90.00
_cell.angle_beta   90.00
_cell.angle_gamma   90.00
#
_symmetry.space_group_name_H-M   'P 1'
#
loop_
_entity.id
_entity.type
_entity.pdbx_description
1 polymer ?
#
loop_
_entity_poly.entity_id
_entity_poly.type
_entity_poly.pdbx_seq_one_letter_code
_entity_poly.pdbx_strand_id
1 'polypeptide(L)'
;MGKASKKVKRQLQKKAGEQQVKLCQGKEAELEAAFDREDYVKVLDILAELITAKDIKPDLMYKGAYSYFMLGDYDRAAQWVTNTLNYAPDDIDTRILLARLCFIQNRHDDGLAIYDFLVEHYRHSMSQEQTGQIIDSSEYYVRREAEKLRQQFPHLADFLSIAPPDAEEAAAGIVSTPVKPAAAATDGGSALSALQRLKAKLQAMQNKEEPAADAGQTQDTAADEVPAMDNGTKIAEIESRECSLREKVQLLNKFAAGFFVSDDYSSAAEFLTAALKMDAHDNQTLKNMALTQAALGNSDKAQAFAANLQEADFLLLQLLKDWKNG
;
A
#
# COMPACT_ATOMS: atom_id res chain seq x y z
N MET A 1 -32.67 13.35 -49.61
CA MET A 1 -32.46 12.83 -48.24
C MET A 1 -31.94 13.96 -47.33
N GLY A 2 -32.65 14.65 -46.44
CA GLY A 2 -34.02 14.62 -45.92
C GLY A 2 -33.91 15.25 -44.52
N LYS A 3 -34.16 16.56 -44.37
CA LYS A 3 -33.94 17.33 -43.11
C LYS A 3 -34.58 16.69 -41.86
N ALA A 4 -35.65 15.92 -42.04
CA ALA A 4 -36.30 15.12 -41.00
C ALA A 4 -35.41 14.00 -40.41
N SER A 5 -34.63 13.29 -41.22
CA SER A 5 -33.71 12.23 -40.76
C SER A 5 -32.59 12.77 -39.87
N LYS A 6 -32.06 13.97 -40.19
CA LYS A 6 -31.08 14.67 -39.34
C LYS A 6 -31.68 15.09 -37.98
N LYS A 7 -32.95 15.51 -37.95
CA LYS A 7 -33.64 15.91 -36.70
C LYS A 7 -33.90 14.70 -35.78
N VAL A 8 -34.32 13.57 -36.33
CA VAL A 8 -34.53 12.31 -35.58
C VAL A 8 -33.21 11.78 -35.01
N LYS A 9 -32.13 11.77 -35.81
CA LYS A 9 -30.79 11.37 -35.35
C LYS A 9 -30.30 12.24 -34.18
N ARG A 10 -30.51 13.56 -34.25
CA ARG A 10 -30.14 14.50 -33.18
C ARG A 10 -30.94 14.29 -31.90
N GLN A 11 -32.24 13.96 -32.00
CA GLN A 11 -33.06 13.64 -30.83
C GLN A 11 -32.67 12.31 -30.17
N LEU A 12 -32.35 11.28 -30.95
CA LEU A 12 -31.86 10.00 -30.42
C LEU A 12 -30.51 10.16 -29.72
N GLN A 13 -29.58 10.92 -30.31
CA GLN A 13 -28.31 11.25 -29.66
C GLN A 13 -28.51 12.03 -28.36
N LYS A 14 -29.45 12.98 -28.33
CA LYS A 14 -29.78 13.72 -27.11
C LYS A 14 -30.33 12.79 -26.01
N LYS A 15 -31.27 11.90 -26.35
CA LYS A 15 -31.82 10.93 -25.39
C LYS A 15 -30.77 9.93 -24.90
N ALA A 16 -29.89 9.45 -25.78
CA ALA A 16 -28.79 8.57 -25.41
C ALA A 16 -27.80 9.27 -24.46
N GLY A 17 -27.47 10.55 -24.72
CA GLY A 17 -26.64 11.35 -23.81
C GLY A 17 -27.31 11.58 -22.45
N GLU A 18 -28.61 11.90 -22.42
CA GLU A 18 -29.38 12.05 -21.18
C GLU A 18 -29.45 10.74 -20.37
N GLN A 19 -29.56 9.59 -21.04
CA GLN A 19 -29.51 8.27 -20.41
C GLN A 19 -28.12 7.96 -19.86
N GLN A 20 -27.06 8.30 -20.60
CA GLN A 20 -25.69 8.08 -20.16
C GLN A 20 -25.34 8.92 -18.92
N VAL A 21 -25.72 10.20 -18.89
CA VAL A 21 -25.54 11.05 -17.69
C VAL A 21 -26.25 10.47 -16.47
N LYS A 22 -27.49 10.00 -16.63
CA LYS A 22 -28.24 9.37 -15.53
C LYS A 22 -27.59 8.07 -15.04
N LEU A 23 -27.04 7.27 -15.97
CA LEU A 23 -26.33 6.05 -15.62
C LEU A 23 -25.07 6.37 -14.80
N CYS A 24 -24.26 7.34 -15.26
CA CYS A 24 -23.06 7.76 -14.55
C CYS A 24 -23.40 8.33 -13.16
N GLN A 25 -24.41 9.18 -13.03
CA GLN A 25 -24.89 9.67 -11.72
C GLN A 25 -25.31 8.54 -10.77
N GLY A 26 -25.95 7.50 -11.30
CA GLY A 26 -26.30 6.32 -10.50
C GLY A 26 -25.06 5.55 -10.03
N LYS A 27 -24.06 5.40 -10.91
CA LYS A 27 -22.78 4.77 -10.59
C LYS A 27 -21.95 5.58 -9.59
N GLU A 28 -21.97 6.90 -9.67
CA GLU A 28 -21.34 7.78 -8.67
C GLU A 28 -21.93 7.58 -7.28
N ALA A 29 -23.26 7.54 -7.16
CA ALA A 29 -23.92 7.27 -5.88
C ALA A 29 -23.64 5.84 -5.36
N GLU A 30 -23.52 4.87 -6.26
CA GLU A 30 -23.14 3.50 -5.90
C GLU A 30 -21.70 3.43 -5.40
N LEU A 31 -20.79 4.16 -6.05
CA LEU A 31 -19.39 4.29 -5.64
C LEU A 31 -19.30 4.92 -4.25
N GLU A 32 -20.04 6.00 -4.00
CA GLU A 32 -20.08 6.65 -2.68
C GLU A 32 -20.51 5.68 -1.60
N ALA A 33 -21.63 4.98 -1.83
CA ALA A 33 -22.14 4.02 -0.86
C ALA A 33 -21.20 2.82 -0.66
N ALA A 34 -20.37 2.46 -1.65
CA ALA A 34 -19.34 1.43 -1.47
C ALA A 34 -18.16 1.97 -0.66
N PHE A 35 -17.77 3.22 -0.89
CA PHE A 35 -16.69 3.90 -0.16
C PHE A 35 -17.05 4.07 1.33
N ASP A 36 -18.28 4.51 1.63
CA ASP A 36 -18.79 4.64 3.01
C ASP A 36 -18.85 3.29 3.76
N ARG A 37 -18.94 2.18 3.02
CA ARG A 37 -18.91 0.82 3.56
C ARG A 37 -17.52 0.20 3.58
N GLU A 38 -16.50 0.95 3.19
CA GLU A 38 -15.12 0.51 3.06
C GLU A 38 -14.94 -0.69 2.11
N ASP A 39 -15.86 -0.85 1.14
CA ASP A 39 -15.78 -1.88 0.10
C ASP A 39 -14.90 -1.37 -1.06
N TYR A 40 -13.61 -1.28 -0.78
CA TYR A 40 -12.62 -0.68 -1.68
C TYR A 40 -12.47 -1.44 -3.01
N VAL A 41 -12.74 -2.75 -3.04
CA VAL A 41 -12.73 -3.52 -4.30
C VAL A 41 -13.89 -3.08 -5.17
N LYS A 42 -15.09 -2.99 -4.61
CA LYS A 42 -16.27 -2.51 -5.34
C LYS A 42 -16.13 -1.06 -5.81
N VAL A 43 -15.50 -0.19 -5.01
CA VAL A 43 -15.18 1.19 -5.44
C VAL A 43 -14.36 1.18 -6.72
N LEU A 44 -13.32 0.34 -6.81
CA LEU A 44 -12.45 0.26 -7.98
C LEU A 44 -13.16 -0.30 -9.21
N ASP A 45 -14.04 -1.31 -9.02
CA ASP A 45 -14.84 -1.87 -10.12
C ASP A 45 -15.76 -0.80 -10.73
N ILE A 46 -16.49 -0.06 -9.89
CA ILE A 46 -17.39 1.01 -10.34
C ILE A 46 -16.60 2.15 -10.99
N LEU A 47 -15.45 2.50 -10.41
CA LEU A 47 -14.59 3.54 -10.96
C LEU A 47 -14.07 3.17 -12.36
N ALA A 48 -13.73 1.90 -12.61
CA ALA A 48 -13.32 1.43 -13.93
C ALA A 48 -14.45 1.56 -14.98
N GLU A 49 -15.71 1.33 -14.58
CA GLU A 49 -16.86 1.58 -15.43
C GLU A 49 -17.02 3.08 -15.77
N LEU A 50 -16.85 3.95 -14.77
CA LEU A 50 -16.93 5.41 -14.94
C LEU A 50 -15.82 5.96 -15.84
N ILE A 51 -14.59 5.42 -15.72
CA ILE A 51 -13.48 5.71 -16.63
C ILE A 51 -13.83 5.32 -18.07
N THR A 52 -14.40 4.12 -18.26
CA THR A 52 -14.81 3.62 -19.58
C THR A 52 -15.90 4.50 -20.18
N ALA A 53 -16.80 5.02 -19.35
CA ALA A 53 -17.84 5.97 -19.73
C ALA A 53 -17.31 7.39 -20.01
N LYS A 54 -16.01 7.65 -19.74
CA LYS A 54 -15.35 8.97 -19.81
C LYS A 54 -15.96 10.03 -18.89
N ASP A 55 -16.53 9.61 -17.77
CA ASP A 55 -17.07 10.49 -16.74
C ASP A 55 -16.24 10.33 -15.46
N ILE A 56 -15.11 11.05 -15.41
CA ILE A 56 -14.16 10.98 -14.30
C ILE A 56 -14.08 12.36 -13.65
N LYS A 57 -14.28 12.40 -12.34
CA LYS A 57 -14.17 13.61 -11.51
C LYS A 57 -13.01 13.45 -10.53
N PRO A 58 -12.29 14.52 -10.16
CA PRO A 58 -11.16 14.44 -9.24
C PRO A 58 -11.47 13.75 -7.91
N ASP A 59 -12.64 14.04 -7.31
CA ASP A 59 -13.11 13.39 -6.08
C ASP A 59 -13.22 11.86 -6.20
N LEU A 60 -13.71 11.35 -7.34
CA LEU A 60 -13.79 9.92 -7.61
C LEU A 60 -12.41 9.30 -7.84
N MET A 61 -11.47 10.07 -8.42
CA MET A 61 -10.10 9.64 -8.58
C MET A 61 -9.36 9.54 -7.25
N TYR A 62 -9.58 10.49 -6.33
CA TYR A 62 -9.10 10.40 -4.95
C TYR A 62 -9.63 9.12 -4.28
N LYS A 63 -10.93 8.85 -4.37
CA LYS A 63 -11.55 7.64 -3.79
C LYS A 63 -10.93 6.35 -4.35
N GLY A 64 -10.60 6.32 -5.64
CA GLY A 64 -9.84 5.24 -6.26
C GLY A 64 -8.42 5.11 -5.69
N ALA A 65 -7.70 6.22 -5.57
CA ALA A 65 -6.36 6.25 -4.99
C ALA A 65 -6.35 5.76 -3.54
N TYR A 66 -7.30 6.24 -2.74
CA TYR A 66 -7.50 5.84 -1.35
C TYR A 66 -7.86 4.34 -1.25
N SER A 67 -8.70 3.85 -2.15
CA SER A 67 -9.06 2.42 -2.20
C SER A 67 -7.84 1.54 -2.47
N TYR A 68 -6.97 1.92 -3.41
CA TYR A 68 -5.70 1.21 -3.62
C TYR A 68 -4.80 1.25 -2.40
N PHE A 69 -4.71 2.41 -1.74
CA PHE A 69 -3.94 2.56 -0.50
C PHE A 69 -4.46 1.62 0.61
N MET A 70 -5.77 1.56 0.82
CA MET A 70 -6.39 0.71 1.84
C MET A 70 -6.23 -0.79 1.55
N LEU A 71 -6.14 -1.16 0.27
CA LEU A 71 -5.84 -2.53 -0.17
C LEU A 71 -4.33 -2.86 -0.15
N GLY A 72 -3.47 -1.90 0.19
CA GLY A 72 -2.02 -2.07 0.27
C GLY A 72 -1.29 -2.00 -1.07
N ASP A 73 -1.96 -1.60 -2.15
CA ASP A 73 -1.35 -1.39 -3.46
C ASP A 73 -0.85 0.05 -3.60
N TYR A 74 0.27 0.33 -2.92
CA TYR A 74 0.82 1.68 -2.81
C TYR A 74 1.34 2.22 -4.14
N ASP A 75 1.77 1.35 -5.05
CA ASP A 75 2.25 1.76 -6.39
C ASP A 75 1.10 2.31 -7.23
N ARG A 76 -0.03 1.59 -7.29
CA ARG A 76 -1.22 2.09 -7.99
C ARG A 76 -1.81 3.30 -7.28
N ALA A 77 -1.81 3.32 -5.94
CA ALA A 77 -2.23 4.50 -5.18
C ALA A 77 -1.42 5.75 -5.56
N ALA A 78 -0.09 5.65 -5.62
CA ALA A 78 0.79 6.78 -5.99
C ALA A 78 0.56 7.28 -7.42
N GLN A 79 0.33 6.37 -8.38
CA GLN A 79 -0.01 6.74 -9.76
C GLN A 79 -1.34 7.49 -9.82
N TRP A 80 -2.35 7.00 -9.09
CA TRP A 80 -3.65 7.64 -9.03
C TRP A 80 -3.61 8.99 -8.33
N VAL A 81 -2.88 9.12 -7.22
CA VAL A 81 -2.61 10.41 -6.55
C VAL A 81 -2.00 11.41 -7.52
N THR A 82 -0.96 11.01 -8.28
CA THR A 82 -0.33 11.88 -9.28
C THR A 82 -1.33 12.32 -10.35
N ASN A 83 -2.15 11.39 -10.85
CA ASN A 83 -3.18 11.70 -11.83
C ASN A 83 -4.22 12.66 -11.26
N THR A 84 -4.71 12.44 -10.04
CA THR A 84 -5.69 13.32 -9.39
C THR A 84 -5.13 14.73 -9.21
N LEU A 85 -3.89 14.88 -8.73
CA LEU A 85 -3.25 16.19 -8.54
C LEU A 85 -2.97 16.93 -9.85
N ASN A 86 -2.83 16.22 -10.98
CA ASN A 86 -2.76 16.88 -12.29
C ASN A 86 -4.08 17.55 -12.69
N TYR A 87 -5.23 17.04 -12.21
CA TYR A 87 -6.54 17.63 -12.47
C TYR A 87 -6.99 18.62 -11.38
N ALA A 88 -6.72 18.30 -10.12
CA ALA A 88 -7.05 19.11 -8.95
C ALA A 88 -5.81 19.29 -8.07
N PRO A 89 -4.91 20.24 -8.42
CA PRO A 89 -3.68 20.46 -7.66
C PRO A 89 -3.91 20.96 -6.24
N ASP A 90 -5.08 21.53 -5.94
CA ASP A 90 -5.48 22.07 -4.65
C ASP A 90 -6.24 21.06 -3.78
N ASP A 91 -6.42 19.82 -4.24
CA ASP A 91 -7.12 18.79 -3.48
C ASP A 91 -6.33 18.35 -2.23
N ILE A 92 -6.84 18.75 -1.07
CA ILE A 92 -6.20 18.56 0.23
C ILE A 92 -6.13 17.07 0.59
N ASP A 93 -7.21 16.32 0.37
CA ASP A 93 -7.27 14.90 0.75
C ASP A 93 -6.28 14.06 -0.04
N THR A 94 -6.16 14.33 -1.36
CA THR A 94 -5.14 13.68 -2.19
C THR A 94 -3.71 14.03 -1.75
N ARG A 95 -3.44 15.26 -1.32
CA ARG A 95 -2.11 15.64 -0.80
C ARG A 95 -1.81 14.98 0.55
N ILE A 96 -2.81 14.85 1.43
CA ILE A 96 -2.66 14.10 2.67
C ILE A 96 -2.33 12.63 2.37
N LEU A 97 -3.03 12.03 1.40
CA LEU A 97 -2.76 10.66 0.96
C LEU A 97 -1.35 10.52 0.37
N LEU A 98 -0.87 11.51 -0.39
CA LEU A 98 0.51 11.54 -0.89
C LEU A 98 1.53 11.52 0.24
N ALA A 99 1.34 12.35 1.28
CA ALA A 99 2.23 12.37 2.43
C ALA A 99 2.24 11.03 3.19
N ARG A 100 1.07 10.39 3.35
CA ARG A 100 0.95 9.06 3.95
C ARG A 100 1.69 8.00 3.13
N LEU A 101 1.60 8.04 1.80
CA LEU A 101 2.38 7.17 0.91
C LEU A 101 3.88 7.40 1.08
N CYS A 102 4.33 8.66 1.20
CA CYS A 102 5.74 8.97 1.50
C CYS A 102 6.20 8.32 2.81
N PHE A 103 5.40 8.36 3.89
CA PHE A 103 5.75 7.70 5.15
C PHE A 103 5.86 6.18 5.02
N ILE A 104 4.95 5.53 4.30
CA ILE A 104 5.02 4.08 4.06
C ILE A 104 6.29 3.71 3.26
N GLN A 105 6.73 4.58 2.36
CA GLN A 105 7.93 4.39 1.55
C GLN A 105 9.22 4.85 2.26
N ASN A 106 9.17 5.16 3.57
CA ASN A 106 10.28 5.72 4.36
C ASN A 106 10.84 7.05 3.82
N ARG A 107 10.06 7.77 3.02
CA ARG A 107 10.37 9.13 2.52
C ARG A 107 9.80 10.16 3.49
N HIS A 108 10.26 10.11 4.74
CA HIS A 108 9.68 10.87 5.84
C HIS A 108 9.72 12.38 5.63
N ASP A 109 10.86 12.90 5.15
CA ASP A 109 11.04 14.34 4.92
C ASP A 109 10.12 14.87 3.83
N ASP A 110 9.89 14.09 2.76
CA ASP A 110 8.96 14.45 1.69
C ASP A 110 7.52 14.52 2.22
N GLY A 111 7.12 13.56 3.06
CA GLY A 111 5.80 13.56 3.69
C GLY A 111 5.59 14.75 4.62
N LEU A 112 6.60 15.07 5.44
CA LEU A 112 6.58 16.24 6.32
C LEU A 112 6.56 17.56 5.54
N ALA A 113 7.31 17.66 4.44
CA ALA A 113 7.30 18.82 3.55
C ALA A 113 5.91 19.05 2.93
N ILE A 114 5.21 17.98 2.55
CA ILE A 114 3.84 18.09 2.04
C ILE A 114 2.88 18.60 3.12
N TYR A 115 2.99 18.12 4.36
CA TYR A 115 2.19 18.61 5.48
C TYR A 115 2.51 20.06 5.82
N ASP A 116 3.78 20.46 5.82
CA ASP A 116 4.21 21.85 6.03
C ASP A 116 3.59 22.78 4.98
N PHE A 117 3.67 22.40 3.69
CA PHE A 117 3.02 23.11 2.59
C PHE A 117 1.50 23.20 2.75
N LEU A 118 0.83 22.10 3.14
CA LEU A 118 -0.62 22.08 3.34
C LEU A 118 -1.05 23.04 4.44
N VAL A 119 -0.33 23.03 5.56
CA VAL A 119 -0.58 23.94 6.68
C VAL A 119 -0.29 25.38 6.30
N GLU A 120 0.79 25.66 5.57
CA GLU A 120 1.12 27.02 5.14
C GLU A 120 0.02 27.64 4.28
N HIS A 121 -0.53 26.89 3.33
CA HIS A 121 -1.42 27.45 2.30
C HIS A 121 -2.92 27.17 2.52
N TYR A 122 -3.28 26.09 3.23
CA TYR A 122 -4.66 25.61 3.33
C TYR A 122 -5.18 25.48 4.77
N ARG A 123 -4.41 25.87 5.80
CA ARG A 123 -4.82 25.75 7.21
C ARG A 123 -6.23 26.23 7.53
N HIS A 124 -6.69 27.31 6.89
CA HIS A 124 -8.03 27.87 7.14
C HIS A 124 -9.16 27.16 6.37
N SER A 125 -8.85 26.40 5.32
CA SER A 125 -9.82 25.64 4.53
C SER A 125 -9.88 24.16 4.90
N MET A 126 -8.92 23.66 5.68
CA MET A 126 -8.91 22.26 6.12
C MET A 126 -10.07 21.94 7.06
N SER A 127 -10.66 20.76 6.87
CA SER A 127 -11.66 20.20 7.79
C SER A 127 -11.01 19.74 9.10
N GLN A 128 -11.84 19.47 10.10
CA GLN A 128 -11.38 18.87 11.36
C GLN A 128 -10.76 17.49 11.13
N GLU A 129 -11.33 16.70 10.21
CA GLU A 129 -10.82 15.38 9.87
C GLU A 129 -9.43 15.45 9.22
N GLN A 130 -9.26 16.35 8.25
CA GLN A 130 -7.97 16.61 7.59
C GLN A 130 -6.91 17.06 8.59
N THR A 131 -7.29 17.98 9.48
CA THR A 131 -6.44 18.44 10.59
C THR A 131 -6.03 17.28 11.50
N GLY A 132 -6.98 16.44 11.90
CA GLY A 132 -6.73 15.26 12.72
C GLY A 132 -5.76 14.28 12.06
N GLN A 133 -5.94 13.99 10.77
CA GLN A 133 -5.05 13.10 10.02
C GLN A 133 -3.60 13.59 10.00
N ILE A 134 -3.38 14.90 9.79
CA ILE A 134 -2.03 15.49 9.81
C ILE A 134 -1.43 15.39 11.21
N ILE A 135 -2.18 15.71 12.26
CA ILE A 135 -1.72 15.64 13.66
C ILE A 135 -1.34 14.20 14.03
N ASP A 136 -2.24 13.24 13.80
CA ASP A 136 -2.04 11.83 14.14
C ASP A 136 -0.82 11.25 13.40
N SER A 137 -0.70 11.55 12.11
CA SER A 137 0.44 11.11 11.30
C SER A 137 1.77 11.75 11.74
N SER A 138 1.72 12.91 12.42
CA SER A 138 2.90 13.66 12.84
C SER A 138 3.33 13.33 14.28
N GLU A 139 2.50 12.64 15.07
CA GLU A 139 2.71 12.38 16.51
C GLU A 139 4.09 11.76 16.81
N TYR A 140 4.53 10.82 15.96
CA TYR A 140 5.85 10.19 16.08
C TYR A 140 6.99 11.22 16.05
N TYR A 141 6.95 12.14 15.09
CA TYR A 141 7.99 13.14 14.88
C TYR A 141 7.94 14.24 15.93
N VAL A 142 6.74 14.61 16.40
CA VAL A 142 6.61 15.54 17.54
C VAL A 142 7.34 14.99 18.76
N ARG A 143 7.24 13.68 19.05
CA ARG A 143 7.88 13.08 20.22
C ARG A 143 9.38 12.85 20.08
N ARG A 144 9.89 12.63 18.86
CA ARG A 144 11.26 12.16 18.63
C ARG A 144 12.15 13.14 17.85
N GLU A 145 11.54 14.00 17.06
CA GLU A 145 12.20 14.87 16.08
C GLU A 145 11.68 16.32 16.17
N ALA A 146 11.21 16.76 17.35
CA ALA A 146 10.65 18.10 17.59
C ALA A 146 11.57 19.23 17.11
N GLU A 147 12.89 19.10 17.36
CA GLU A 147 13.86 20.11 16.92
C GLU A 147 13.95 20.20 15.39
N LYS A 148 14.00 19.05 14.71
CA LYS A 148 14.02 18.99 13.25
C LYS A 148 12.76 19.61 12.65
N LEU A 149 11.59 19.30 13.22
CA LEU A 149 10.31 19.91 12.80
C LEU A 149 10.39 21.43 12.89
N ARG A 150 10.85 22.00 14.01
CA ARG A 150 11.00 23.46 14.15
C ARG A 150 11.98 24.07 13.15
N GLN A 151 13.05 23.37 12.79
CA GLN A 151 14.09 23.89 11.90
C GLN A 151 13.74 23.76 10.41
N GLN A 152 13.14 22.65 10.01
CA GLN A 152 12.96 22.30 8.59
C GLN A 152 11.51 22.47 8.12
N PHE A 153 10.54 22.42 9.04
CA PHE A 153 9.10 22.44 8.74
C PHE A 153 8.39 23.42 9.69
N PRO A 154 8.71 24.73 9.61
CA PRO A 154 8.31 25.71 10.62
C PRO A 154 6.79 25.95 10.66
N HIS A 155 6.08 25.81 9.54
CA HIS A 155 4.62 25.98 9.50
C HIS A 155 3.91 24.80 10.17
N LEU A 156 4.38 23.58 9.89
CA LEU A 156 3.92 22.37 10.55
C LEU A 156 4.22 22.40 12.04
N ALA A 157 5.40 22.87 12.46
CA ALA A 157 5.77 22.98 13.86
C ALA A 157 4.87 23.97 14.63
N ASP A 158 4.55 25.14 14.04
CA ASP A 158 3.57 26.09 14.60
C ASP A 158 2.19 25.45 14.72
N PHE A 159 1.74 24.77 13.67
CA PHE A 159 0.45 24.11 13.65
C PHE A 159 0.31 23.00 14.69
N LEU A 160 1.37 22.24 14.92
CA LEU A 160 1.45 21.19 15.94
C LEU A 160 1.75 21.75 17.34
N SER A 161 1.92 23.08 17.48
CA SER A 161 2.21 23.76 18.75
C SER A 161 3.45 23.21 19.47
N ILE A 162 4.52 22.92 18.72
CA ILE A 162 5.77 22.39 19.27
C ILE A 162 6.52 23.52 19.99
N ALA A 163 6.45 23.52 21.33
CA ALA A 163 7.05 24.55 22.16
C ALA A 163 8.58 24.62 21.97
N PRO A 164 9.22 25.79 22.09
CA PRO A 164 10.69 25.93 22.08
C PRO A 164 11.33 25.21 23.28
N PRO A 165 12.62 24.79 23.20
CA PRO A 165 13.26 23.98 24.23
C PRO A 165 13.25 24.66 25.62
N ASP A 166 13.33 25.99 25.66
CA ASP A 166 13.29 26.78 26.90
C ASP A 166 11.92 26.71 27.62
N ALA A 167 10.86 26.26 26.95
CA ALA A 167 9.54 26.08 27.54
C ALA A 167 9.35 24.67 28.16
N GLU A 168 10.10 23.67 27.71
CA GLU A 168 10.08 22.31 28.32
C GLU A 168 10.84 22.28 29.65
N GLU A 169 11.93 23.05 29.81
CA GLU A 169 12.62 23.21 31.10
C GLU A 169 11.76 23.94 32.15
N ALA A 170 10.88 24.84 31.73
CA ALA A 170 9.94 25.51 32.64
C ALA A 170 8.81 24.57 33.13
N ALA A 171 8.42 23.57 32.34
CA ALA A 171 7.41 22.58 32.71
C ALA A 171 7.98 21.44 33.58
N ALA A 172 9.27 21.10 33.44
CA ALA A 172 9.95 20.07 34.23
C ALA A 172 10.30 20.51 35.67
N GLY A 173 10.09 21.79 36.01
CA GLY A 173 10.53 22.39 37.28
C GLY A 173 9.57 22.34 38.47
N ILE A 174 8.39 21.69 38.37
CA ILE A 174 7.39 21.75 39.45
C ILE A 174 6.91 20.36 39.90
N VAL A 175 7.32 20.03 41.13
CA VAL A 175 6.91 18.93 42.04
C VAL A 175 7.59 17.57 41.88
N SER A 176 8.69 17.43 42.61
CA SER A 176 9.09 16.18 43.23
C SER A 176 8.35 16.04 44.59
N THR A 177 7.46 15.07 44.72
CA THR A 177 7.18 14.40 46.00
C THR A 177 7.04 12.89 45.77
N PRO A 178 7.51 12.03 46.70
CA PRO A 178 7.70 10.62 46.44
C PRO A 178 6.44 9.82 46.78
N VAL A 179 5.98 8.96 45.86
CA VAL A 179 5.04 7.88 46.17
C VAL A 179 5.60 6.54 45.69
N LYS A 180 5.60 5.61 46.65
CA LYS A 180 6.07 4.22 46.65
C LYS A 180 5.36 3.36 45.57
N PRO A 181 5.99 2.30 45.04
CA PRO A 181 5.50 1.62 43.83
C PRO A 181 4.29 0.75 44.15
N ALA A 182 3.20 0.97 43.43
CA ALA A 182 2.08 0.04 43.31
C ALA A 182 2.03 -0.43 41.86
N ALA A 183 2.15 -1.74 41.70
CA ALA A 183 2.08 -2.44 40.43
C ALA A 183 0.77 -2.13 39.69
N ALA A 184 0.87 -1.79 38.41
CA ALA A 184 -0.22 -1.87 37.45
C ALA A 184 0.35 -2.25 36.09
N ALA A 185 -0.35 -3.19 35.46
CA ALA A 185 0.07 -4.01 34.34
C ALA A 185 0.56 -3.20 33.13
N THR A 186 1.68 -3.67 32.59
CA THR A 186 2.10 -3.47 31.22
C THR A 186 1.10 -4.14 30.28
N ASP A 187 0.56 -3.40 29.33
CA ASP A 187 0.18 -3.95 28.04
C ASP A 187 0.58 -2.95 26.95
N GLY A 188 1.88 -2.96 26.68
CA GLY A 188 2.43 -2.38 25.48
C GLY A 188 1.98 -3.22 24.28
N GLY A 189 1.18 -2.62 23.41
CA GLY A 189 0.85 -3.17 22.10
C GLY A 189 2.10 -3.24 21.21
N SER A 190 2.97 -4.22 21.48
CA SER A 190 4.08 -4.60 20.61
C SER A 190 3.55 -5.05 19.25
N ALA A 191 4.35 -4.88 18.20
CA ALA A 191 4.10 -5.42 16.86
C ALA A 191 3.73 -6.92 16.88
N LEU A 192 4.14 -7.66 17.92
CA LEU A 192 3.78 -9.05 18.17
C LEU A 192 2.27 -9.24 18.49
N SER A 193 1.64 -8.27 19.17
CA SER A 193 0.20 -8.25 19.44
C SER A 193 -0.64 -7.90 18.21
N ALA A 194 -0.11 -7.06 17.32
CA ALA A 194 -0.70 -6.76 16.02
C ALA A 194 -0.60 -7.98 15.08
N LEU A 195 0.54 -8.68 15.09
CA LEU A 195 0.76 -9.93 14.35
C LEU A 195 -0.16 -11.06 14.85
N GLN A 196 -0.36 -11.18 16.17
CA GLN A 196 -1.29 -12.14 16.77
C GLN A 196 -2.74 -11.84 16.41
N ARG A 197 -3.13 -10.56 16.34
CA ARG A 197 -4.47 -10.14 15.87
C ARG A 197 -4.68 -10.42 14.39
N LEU A 198 -3.64 -10.25 13.56
CA LEU A 198 -3.67 -10.59 12.13
C LEU A 198 -3.76 -12.11 11.92
N LYS A 199 -3.00 -12.90 12.70
CA LYS A 199 -3.07 -14.36 12.69
C LYS A 199 -4.44 -14.88 13.15
N ALA A 200 -5.02 -14.28 14.19
CA ALA A 200 -6.36 -14.61 14.65
C ALA A 200 -7.46 -14.23 13.64
N LYS A 201 -7.31 -13.11 12.93
CA LYS A 201 -8.22 -12.73 11.83
C LYS A 201 -8.14 -13.67 10.62
N LEU A 202 -6.93 -14.13 10.26
CA LEU A 202 -6.73 -15.12 9.19
C LEU A 202 -7.34 -16.49 9.56
N GLN A 203 -7.22 -16.92 10.82
CA GLN A 203 -7.86 -18.14 11.31
C GLN A 203 -9.39 -18.01 11.41
N ALA A 204 -9.91 -16.83 11.77
CA ALA A 204 -11.35 -16.57 11.79
C ALA A 204 -11.96 -16.50 10.37
N MET A 205 -11.19 -16.08 9.37
CA MET A 205 -11.58 -16.12 7.95
C MET A 205 -11.52 -17.54 7.37
N GLN A 206 -10.65 -18.41 7.87
CA GLN A 206 -10.61 -19.83 7.49
C GLN A 206 -11.78 -20.64 8.09
N ASN A 207 -12.41 -20.16 9.17
CA ASN A 207 -13.50 -20.87 9.87
C ASN A 207 -14.91 -20.34 9.56
N LYS A 208 -15.09 -19.54 8.51
CA LYS A 208 -16.40 -19.03 8.10
C LYS A 208 -16.79 -19.55 6.72
N GLU A 209 -16.94 -20.86 6.61
CA GLU A 209 -17.70 -21.50 5.54
C GLU A 209 -19.00 -22.06 6.11
N GLU A 210 -20.13 -21.72 5.49
CA GLU A 210 -21.31 -22.57 5.41
C GLU A 210 -22.18 -22.16 4.20
N PRO A 211 -22.90 -23.08 3.52
CA PRO A 211 -22.69 -24.54 3.44
C PRO A 211 -22.84 -25.18 2.03
N ALA A 212 -22.33 -26.41 1.97
CA ALA A 212 -22.76 -27.59 1.19
C ALA A 212 -22.43 -27.73 -0.31
N ALA A 213 -21.43 -28.59 -0.60
CA ALA A 213 -21.65 -29.88 -1.29
C ALA A 213 -20.46 -30.85 -1.10
N ASP A 214 -20.70 -31.83 -0.22
CA ASP A 214 -20.12 -33.17 -0.03
C ASP A 214 -19.11 -33.74 -1.08
N ALA A 215 -17.90 -34.10 -0.62
CA ALA A 215 -17.46 -35.50 -0.49
C ALA A 215 -15.93 -35.62 -0.27
N GLY A 216 -15.52 -36.18 0.87
CA GLY A 216 -14.17 -36.73 1.07
C GLY A 216 -13.50 -36.41 2.41
N GLN A 217 -13.91 -37.11 3.46
CA GLN A 217 -13.18 -37.18 4.74
C GLN A 217 -11.83 -37.90 4.59
N THR A 218 -10.79 -37.38 5.24
CA THR A 218 -9.97 -38.03 6.30
C THR A 218 -8.79 -37.10 6.62
N GLN A 219 -8.74 -36.48 7.79
CA GLN A 219 -8.20 -36.93 9.09
C GLN A 219 -6.94 -36.15 9.45
N ASP A 220 -7.03 -35.44 10.58
CA ASP A 220 -5.92 -34.98 11.38
C ASP A 220 -4.95 -36.13 11.68
N THR A 221 -3.67 -35.94 11.40
CA THR A 221 -2.58 -36.53 12.18
C THR A 221 -1.49 -35.50 12.43
N ALA A 222 -1.12 -35.43 13.70
CA ALA A 222 -0.03 -34.67 14.25
C ALA A 222 1.32 -34.97 13.56
N ALA A 223 2.17 -33.93 13.53
CA ALA A 223 3.62 -33.94 13.50
C ALA A 223 4.31 -35.26 13.07
N ASP A 224 4.55 -35.38 11.76
CA ASP A 224 5.76 -36.00 11.22
C ASP A 224 5.94 -35.54 9.76
N GLU A 225 7.21 -35.33 9.38
CA GLU A 225 7.78 -34.93 8.09
C GLU A 225 6.78 -34.81 6.90
N VAL A 226 6.52 -33.56 6.48
CA VAL A 226 5.78 -33.29 5.23
C VAL A 226 6.64 -33.74 4.05
N PRO A 227 6.15 -34.63 3.16
CA PRO A 227 6.92 -35.06 2.00
C PRO A 227 7.18 -33.85 1.11
N ALA A 228 8.41 -33.73 0.59
CA ALA A 228 8.84 -32.70 -0.34
C ALA A 228 7.84 -32.59 -1.50
N MET A 229 6.97 -31.59 -1.42
CA MET A 229 5.99 -31.27 -2.44
C MET A 229 6.77 -30.62 -3.59
N ASP A 230 6.87 -31.31 -4.72
CA ASP A 230 7.69 -30.90 -5.86
C ASP A 230 7.37 -29.46 -6.29
N ASN A 231 8.35 -28.57 -6.13
CA ASN A 231 8.25 -27.17 -6.54
C ASN A 231 7.91 -27.04 -8.03
N GLY A 232 8.41 -27.97 -8.86
CA GLY A 232 8.14 -28.01 -10.30
C GLY A 232 6.65 -28.12 -10.61
N THR A 233 5.92 -28.96 -9.87
CA THR A 233 4.47 -29.13 -10.02
C THR A 233 3.72 -27.84 -9.68
N LYS A 234 4.10 -27.13 -8.61
CA LYS A 234 3.49 -25.84 -8.24
C LYS A 234 3.77 -24.74 -9.25
N ILE A 235 4.99 -24.67 -9.78
CA ILE A 235 5.35 -23.72 -10.83
C ILE A 235 4.49 -23.97 -12.07
N ALA A 236 4.35 -25.22 -12.51
CA ALA A 236 3.51 -25.57 -13.67
C ALA A 236 2.03 -25.25 -13.45
N GLU A 237 1.50 -25.43 -12.23
CA GLU A 237 0.14 -25.01 -11.89
C GLU A 237 -0.03 -23.50 -12.04
N ILE A 238 0.92 -22.70 -11.55
CA ILE A 238 0.87 -21.24 -11.65
C ILE A 238 1.01 -20.79 -13.11
N GLU A 239 1.89 -21.42 -13.87
CA GLU A 239 2.09 -21.14 -15.29
C GLU A 239 0.83 -21.42 -16.12
N SER A 240 0.09 -22.47 -15.77
CA SER A 240 -1.13 -22.88 -16.49
C SER A 240 -2.41 -22.16 -16.07
N ARG A 241 -2.41 -21.38 -14.98
CA ARG A 241 -3.57 -20.59 -14.56
C ARG A 241 -4.04 -19.58 -15.63
N GLU A 242 -5.35 -19.40 -15.75
CA GLU A 242 -5.97 -18.38 -16.61
C GLU A 242 -5.96 -17.01 -15.92
N CYS A 243 -4.77 -16.45 -15.71
CA CYS A 243 -4.59 -15.09 -15.18
C CYS A 243 -3.56 -14.32 -16.02
N SER A 244 -3.44 -13.02 -15.75
CA SER A 244 -2.50 -12.16 -16.47
C SER A 244 -1.04 -12.54 -16.20
N LEU A 245 -0.14 -12.22 -17.14
CA LEU A 245 1.31 -12.44 -16.99
C LEU A 245 1.84 -11.85 -15.67
N ARG A 246 1.38 -10.64 -15.33
CA ARG A 246 1.77 -9.93 -14.10
C ARG A 246 1.35 -10.68 -12.84
N GLU A 247 0.14 -11.23 -12.82
CA GLU A 247 -0.35 -11.99 -11.67
C GLU A 247 0.43 -13.29 -11.48
N LYS A 248 0.84 -13.96 -12.57
CA LYS A 248 1.69 -15.15 -12.50
C LYS A 248 3.06 -14.83 -11.90
N VAL A 249 3.72 -13.78 -12.39
CA VAL A 249 5.01 -13.30 -11.85
C VAL A 249 4.89 -12.92 -10.36
N GLN A 250 3.81 -12.23 -9.97
CA GLN A 250 3.57 -11.88 -8.57
C GLN A 250 3.36 -13.12 -7.69
N LEU A 251 2.61 -14.13 -8.17
CA LEU A 251 2.36 -15.34 -7.41
C LEU A 251 3.66 -16.14 -7.20
N LEU A 252 4.49 -16.26 -8.24
CA LEU A 252 5.81 -16.89 -8.15
C LEU A 252 6.72 -16.15 -7.14
N ASN A 253 6.74 -14.82 -7.16
CA ASN A 253 7.49 -14.03 -6.18
C ASN A 253 6.98 -14.22 -4.74
N LYS A 254 5.66 -14.37 -4.54
CA LYS A 254 5.09 -14.66 -3.21
C LYS A 254 5.51 -16.04 -2.70
N PHE A 255 5.50 -17.06 -3.56
CA PHE A 255 6.01 -18.38 -3.19
C PHE A 255 7.50 -18.33 -2.84
N ALA A 256 8.30 -17.64 -3.67
CA ALA A 256 9.72 -17.46 -3.41
C ALA A 256 9.98 -16.78 -2.06
N ALA A 257 9.21 -15.74 -1.71
CA ALA A 257 9.32 -15.07 -0.42
C ALA A 257 9.05 -16.02 0.77
N GLY A 258 8.08 -16.93 0.63
CA GLY A 258 7.81 -17.96 1.64
C GLY A 258 9.01 -18.86 1.89
N PHE A 259 9.65 -19.36 0.82
CA PHE A 259 10.85 -20.18 0.93
C PHE A 259 12.06 -19.40 1.45
N PHE A 260 12.21 -18.13 1.05
CA PHE A 260 13.27 -17.27 1.54
C PHE A 260 13.19 -17.07 3.06
N VAL A 261 11.99 -16.86 3.61
CA VAL A 261 11.77 -16.74 5.07
C VAL A 261 12.05 -18.04 5.80
N SER A 262 11.90 -19.19 5.12
CA SER A 262 12.23 -20.51 5.66
C SER A 262 13.70 -20.91 5.45
N ASP A 263 14.57 -19.97 5.06
CA ASP A 263 15.99 -20.19 4.71
C ASP A 263 16.23 -21.21 3.58
N ASP A 264 15.17 -21.59 2.85
CA ASP A 264 15.27 -22.44 1.67
C ASP A 264 15.49 -21.59 0.42
N TYR A 265 16.71 -21.08 0.31
CA TYR A 265 17.10 -20.22 -0.81
C TYR A 265 17.16 -20.96 -2.15
N SER A 266 17.33 -22.29 -2.13
CA SER A 266 17.34 -23.11 -3.35
C SER A 266 15.94 -23.15 -3.97
N SER A 267 14.92 -23.47 -3.17
CA SER A 267 13.53 -23.43 -3.62
C SER A 267 13.12 -22.01 -4.02
N ALA A 268 13.48 -20.98 -3.24
CA ALA A 268 13.20 -19.60 -3.60
C ALA A 268 13.76 -19.23 -4.99
N ALA A 269 15.00 -19.67 -5.29
CA ALA A 269 15.63 -19.43 -6.58
C ALA A 269 14.90 -20.13 -7.74
N GLU A 270 14.30 -21.30 -7.55
CA GLU A 270 13.52 -22.00 -8.58
C GLU A 270 12.28 -21.18 -8.99
N PHE A 271 11.51 -20.68 -8.02
CA PHE A 271 10.33 -19.84 -8.26
C PHE A 271 10.70 -18.51 -8.92
N LEU A 272 11.78 -17.86 -8.46
CA LEU A 272 12.26 -16.61 -9.06
C LEU A 272 12.79 -16.83 -10.48
N THR A 273 13.40 -17.97 -10.76
CA THR A 273 13.84 -18.32 -12.12
C THR A 273 12.65 -18.50 -13.05
N ALA A 274 11.57 -19.14 -12.58
CA ALA A 274 10.32 -19.24 -13.33
C ALA A 274 9.72 -17.86 -13.60
N ALA A 275 9.73 -16.96 -12.61
CA ALA A 275 9.25 -15.59 -12.76
C ALA A 275 10.06 -14.81 -13.80
N LEU A 276 11.39 -14.91 -13.79
CA LEU A 276 12.26 -14.24 -14.77
C LEU A 276 12.14 -14.81 -16.19
N LYS A 277 11.72 -16.07 -16.35
CA LYS A 277 11.39 -16.63 -17.69
C LYS A 277 10.14 -15.98 -18.28
N MET A 278 9.21 -15.56 -17.43
CA MET A 278 7.97 -14.89 -17.84
C MET A 278 8.20 -13.41 -18.10
N ASP A 279 8.89 -12.72 -17.20
CA ASP A 279 9.30 -11.33 -17.34
C ASP A 279 10.75 -11.14 -16.88
N ALA A 280 11.65 -11.05 -17.85
CA ALA A 280 13.09 -10.93 -17.59
C ALA A 280 13.49 -9.57 -17.00
N HIS A 281 12.62 -8.55 -17.08
CA HIS A 281 12.92 -7.18 -16.66
C HIS A 281 12.11 -6.74 -15.44
N ASP A 282 11.40 -7.66 -14.78
CA ASP A 282 10.67 -7.33 -13.55
C ASP A 282 11.66 -6.98 -12.42
N ASN A 283 11.71 -5.68 -12.07
CA ASN A 283 12.66 -5.14 -11.10
C ASN A 283 12.56 -5.84 -9.74
N GLN A 284 11.35 -6.20 -9.29
CA GLN A 284 11.19 -6.87 -7.99
C GLN A 284 11.78 -8.27 -8.00
N THR A 285 11.52 -9.05 -9.05
CA THR A 285 12.06 -10.40 -9.21
C THR A 285 13.59 -10.38 -9.30
N LEU A 286 14.17 -9.40 -10.01
CA LEU A 286 15.62 -9.22 -10.08
C LEU A 286 16.24 -8.90 -8.73
N LYS A 287 15.63 -8.02 -7.92
CA LYS A 287 16.08 -7.72 -6.54
C LYS A 287 16.00 -8.96 -5.66
N ASN A 288 14.86 -9.66 -5.66
CA ASN A 288 14.64 -10.87 -4.89
C ASN A 288 15.64 -11.96 -5.27
N MET A 289 15.91 -12.13 -6.57
CA MET A 289 16.90 -13.08 -7.08
C MET A 289 18.32 -12.70 -6.64
N ALA A 290 18.70 -11.41 -6.72
CA ALA A 290 20.01 -10.97 -6.25
C ALA A 290 20.23 -11.29 -4.76
N LEU A 291 19.25 -11.01 -3.91
CA LEU A 291 19.28 -11.36 -2.49
C LEU A 291 19.36 -12.87 -2.27
N THR A 292 18.58 -13.65 -3.02
CA THR A 292 18.56 -15.12 -2.89
C THR A 292 19.89 -15.73 -3.32
N GLN A 293 20.49 -15.25 -4.40
CA GLN A 293 21.79 -15.70 -4.87
C GLN A 293 22.90 -15.38 -3.88
N ALA A 294 22.85 -14.20 -3.26
CA ALA A 294 23.89 -13.85 -2.32
C ALA A 294 23.72 -14.60 -0.98
N ALA A 295 22.50 -14.98 -0.59
CA ALA A 295 22.24 -15.85 0.56
C ALA A 295 22.74 -17.29 0.31
N LEU A 296 22.70 -17.74 -0.96
CA LEU A 296 23.35 -18.97 -1.42
C LEU A 296 24.89 -18.88 -1.53
N GLY A 297 25.49 -17.72 -1.22
CA GLY A 297 26.93 -17.48 -1.36
C GLY A 297 27.40 -17.18 -2.79
N ASN A 298 26.48 -17.10 -3.76
CA ASN A 298 26.79 -16.82 -5.17
C ASN A 298 26.91 -15.31 -5.42
N SER A 299 27.91 -14.67 -4.82
CA SER A 299 28.11 -13.20 -4.88
C SER A 299 28.17 -12.64 -6.30
N ASP A 300 28.83 -13.33 -7.23
CA ASP A 300 28.97 -12.86 -8.62
C ASP A 300 27.62 -12.89 -9.36
N LYS A 301 26.80 -13.93 -9.14
CA LYS A 301 25.46 -14.03 -9.74
C LYS A 301 24.55 -12.95 -9.18
N ALA A 302 24.62 -12.69 -7.89
CA ALA A 302 23.82 -11.66 -7.25
C ALA A 302 24.10 -10.27 -7.82
N GLN A 303 25.37 -9.93 -8.01
CA GLN A 303 25.77 -8.68 -8.65
C GLN A 303 25.29 -8.59 -10.10
N ALA A 304 25.34 -9.70 -10.85
CA ALA A 304 24.83 -9.74 -12.22
C ALA A 304 23.31 -9.47 -12.29
N PHE A 305 22.51 -10.03 -11.36
CA PHE A 305 21.08 -9.73 -11.30
C PHE A 305 20.79 -8.30 -10.86
N ALA A 306 21.54 -7.77 -9.88
CA ALA A 306 21.43 -6.36 -9.49
C ALA A 306 21.78 -5.40 -10.63
N ALA A 307 22.75 -5.76 -11.49
CA ALA A 307 23.15 -4.95 -12.64
C ALA A 307 22.10 -4.92 -13.77
N ASN A 308 21.18 -5.88 -13.81
CA ASN A 308 20.10 -5.93 -14.80
C ASN A 308 18.88 -5.09 -14.41
N LEU A 309 18.88 -4.47 -13.22
CA LEU A 309 17.83 -3.55 -12.82
C LEU A 309 17.81 -2.32 -13.74
N GLN A 310 16.62 -1.85 -14.08
CA GLN A 310 16.46 -0.65 -14.90
C GLN A 310 16.98 0.61 -14.19
N GLU A 311 16.90 0.62 -12.87
CA GLU A 311 17.39 1.69 -12.00
C GLU A 311 18.35 1.10 -10.97
N ALA A 312 19.44 1.81 -10.70
CA ALA A 312 20.44 1.38 -9.72
C ALA A 312 19.86 1.45 -8.30
N ASP A 313 19.89 0.32 -7.58
CA ASP A 313 19.48 0.22 -6.18
C ASP A 313 20.73 0.21 -5.28
N PHE A 314 21.15 1.40 -4.82
CA PHE A 314 22.36 1.53 -4.01
C PHE A 314 22.28 0.81 -2.66
N LEU A 315 21.08 0.59 -2.11
CA LEU A 315 20.91 -0.18 -0.87
C LEU A 315 21.17 -1.66 -1.13
N LEU A 316 20.61 -2.21 -2.21
CA LEU A 316 20.91 -3.57 -2.63
C LEU A 316 22.40 -3.76 -2.91
N LEU A 317 23.03 -2.81 -3.64
CA LEU A 317 24.46 -2.88 -3.94
C LEU A 317 25.33 -2.82 -2.69
N GLN A 318 24.97 -1.98 -1.72
CA GLN A 318 25.67 -1.90 -0.43
C GLN A 318 25.53 -3.21 0.35
N LEU A 319 24.33 -3.78 0.41
CA LEU A 319 24.10 -5.06 1.09
C LEU A 319 24.89 -6.21 0.46
N LEU A 320 24.91 -6.29 -0.88
CA LEU A 320 25.71 -7.30 -1.60
C LEU A 320 27.21 -7.13 -1.37
N LYS A 321 27.68 -5.88 -1.19
CA LYS A 321 29.07 -5.59 -0.84
C LYS A 321 29.41 -6.07 0.57
N ASP A 322 28.49 -5.88 1.52
CA ASP A 322 28.70 -6.29 2.91
C ASP A 322 28.72 -7.82 3.03
N TRP A 323 27.86 -8.54 2.31
CA TRP A 323 27.90 -10.01 2.25
C TRP A 323 29.15 -10.59 1.58
N LYS A 324 29.81 -9.85 0.69
CA LYS A 324 31.08 -10.29 0.09
C LYS A 324 32.26 -10.16 1.08
N ASN A 325 32.14 -9.30 2.08
CA ASN A 325 33.22 -8.95 3.00
C ASN A 325 33.07 -9.57 4.40
N GLY A 326 31.94 -10.24 4.68
CA GLY A 326 31.69 -11.00 5.90
C GLY A 326 32.05 -12.47 5.74
#